data_AF-R6BMU5-F1
#
_entry.id   AF-R6BMU5-F1
#
_cell.length_a   1.000
_cell.length_b   1.000
_cell.length_c   1.000
_cell.angle_alpha   90.00
_cell.angle_beta   90.00
_cell.angle_gamma   90.00
#
_symmetry.space_group_name_H-M   'P 1'
#
loop_
_entity.id
_entity.type
_entity.pdbx_description
1 polymer ?
#
loop_
_entity_poly.entity_id
_entity_poly.type
_entity_poly.pdbx_seq_one_letter_code
_entity_poly.pdbx_strand_id
1 'polypeptide(L)'
;MRRSKATNSLVIISDYTKGIYHDKWIGGVLHYTGMGKKGDQDINWAQNATLASCGKNGIDVHLFEVMNRGEYIYCGRIELVDKPYTDIQPDEDGMDRKVWMFPIRPVPDNDVEKPNMFVFKDMDDYKAYGKNIDEEYRRMLAGRKKSKNREIKKTVPVIPTTSNGLLIHVVEIPAEIVGQKVKHKLYGEGTISSIDGASIVVLFDSVGEKKLGYDICIKNRLIEMI
;
A
#
# COMPACT_ATOMS: atom_id res chain seq x y z
N MET A 1 13.25 4.49 -11.14
CA MET A 1 14.19 3.66 -11.93
C MET A 1 15.65 4.13 -11.76
N ARG A 2 16.61 3.18 -11.70
CA ARG A 2 18.06 3.38 -11.55
C ARG A 2 18.81 2.34 -12.40
N ARG A 3 19.57 2.78 -13.41
CA ARG A 3 20.29 1.89 -14.34
C ARG A 3 21.76 1.77 -13.94
N SER A 4 22.27 0.54 -13.88
CA SER A 4 23.69 0.25 -13.64
C SER A 4 24.32 -0.44 -14.85
N LYS A 5 25.19 0.27 -15.58
CA LYS A 5 25.90 -0.32 -16.73
C LYS A 5 26.85 -1.46 -16.33
N ALA A 6 27.44 -1.40 -15.13
CA ALA A 6 28.39 -2.39 -14.64
C ALA A 6 27.76 -3.78 -14.45
N THR A 7 26.53 -3.85 -13.93
CA THR A 7 25.80 -5.10 -13.68
C THR A 7 24.75 -5.41 -14.75
N ASN A 8 24.71 -4.61 -15.82
CA ASN A 8 23.68 -4.65 -16.85
C ASN A 8 22.23 -4.75 -16.33
N SER A 9 21.94 -4.12 -15.19
CA SER A 9 20.61 -4.17 -14.54
C SER A 9 19.91 -2.81 -14.45
N LEU A 10 18.58 -2.85 -14.36
CA LEU A 10 17.70 -1.72 -14.05
C LEU A 10 16.95 -2.01 -12.75
N VAL A 11 17.08 -1.13 -11.76
CA VAL A 11 16.31 -1.20 -10.52
C VAL A 11 15.12 -0.26 -10.60
N ILE A 12 13.92 -0.79 -10.44
CA ILE A 12 12.69 -0.02 -10.28
C ILE A 12 12.24 -0.08 -8.82
N ILE A 13 11.67 1.03 -8.36
CA ILE A 13 11.27 1.21 -6.97
C ILE A 13 9.87 1.76 -7.00
N SER A 14 8.93 1.03 -6.42
CA SER A 14 7.59 1.52 -6.09
C SER A 14 7.62 2.02 -4.64
N ASP A 15 7.44 3.32 -4.46
CA ASP A 15 7.62 3.98 -3.16
C ASP A 15 6.34 4.64 -2.70
N TYR A 16 5.58 3.89 -1.90
CA TYR A 16 4.30 4.32 -1.35
C TYR A 16 4.45 5.33 -0.21
N THR A 17 5.67 5.62 0.24
CA THR A 17 5.91 6.69 1.23
C THR A 17 5.90 8.07 0.59
N LYS A 18 6.01 8.12 -0.74
CA LYS A 18 6.02 9.33 -1.54
C LYS A 18 4.64 9.49 -2.18
N GLY A 19 3.87 10.47 -1.70
CA GLY A 19 2.51 10.76 -2.15
C GLY A 19 2.38 11.35 -3.57
N ILE A 20 3.32 11.04 -4.46
CA ILE A 20 3.34 11.43 -5.88
C ILE A 20 3.39 10.22 -6.82
N TYR A 21 3.48 9.00 -6.27
CA TYR A 21 3.52 7.77 -7.06
C TYR A 21 2.19 7.07 -6.99
N HIS A 22 1.72 6.65 -8.17
CA HIS A 22 0.39 6.12 -8.38
C HIS A 22 0.41 4.62 -8.71
N ASP A 23 1.51 3.93 -8.47
CA ASP A 23 1.64 2.52 -8.81
C ASP A 23 0.58 1.69 -8.08
N LYS A 24 -0.14 0.83 -8.80
CA LYS A 24 -1.23 -0.01 -8.26
C LYS A 24 -1.02 -1.48 -8.60
N TRP A 25 -1.28 -2.35 -7.66
CA TRP A 25 -1.48 -3.77 -7.93
C TRP A 25 -2.92 -4.00 -8.39
N ILE A 26 -3.10 -4.57 -9.57
CA ILE A 26 -4.40 -4.87 -10.16
C ILE A 26 -4.36 -6.32 -10.64
N GLY A 27 -5.18 -7.20 -10.07
CA GLY A 27 -5.21 -8.62 -10.46
C GLY A 27 -3.86 -9.34 -10.33
N GLY A 28 -3.06 -8.97 -9.33
CA GLY A 28 -1.72 -9.53 -9.13
C GLY A 28 -0.64 -8.97 -10.05
N VAL A 29 -0.93 -7.95 -10.85
CA VAL A 29 0.03 -7.23 -11.71
C VAL A 29 0.28 -5.85 -11.14
N LEU A 30 1.54 -5.43 -11.03
CA LEU A 30 1.88 -4.07 -10.64
C LEU A 30 1.87 -3.18 -11.89
N HIS A 31 1.00 -2.18 -11.89
CA HIS A 31 0.94 -1.14 -12.90
C HIS A 31 1.91 -0.03 -12.50
N TYR A 32 3.16 -0.16 -12.94
CA TYR A 32 4.26 0.73 -12.56
C TYR A 32 4.26 2.00 -13.40
N THR A 33 4.37 3.16 -12.76
CA THR A 33 4.40 4.46 -13.43
C THR A 33 5.80 4.76 -13.99
N GLY A 34 5.86 5.19 -15.25
CA GLY A 34 7.08 5.55 -15.95
C GLY A 34 7.87 6.69 -15.28
N MET A 35 9.11 6.88 -15.74
CA MET A 35 9.95 8.01 -15.35
C MET A 35 9.53 9.30 -16.05
N GLY A 36 9.71 10.42 -15.35
CA GLY A 36 9.35 11.77 -15.78
C GLY A 36 8.27 12.28 -14.84
N LYS A 37 8.50 13.41 -14.19
CA LYS A 37 7.65 13.91 -13.09
C LYS A 37 6.82 15.15 -13.42
N LYS A 38 7.16 15.81 -14.52
CA LYS A 38 6.51 17.02 -15.02
C LYS A 38 6.27 16.86 -16.51
N GLY A 39 5.09 17.30 -16.96
CA GLY A 39 4.65 17.15 -18.35
C GLY A 39 4.46 15.70 -18.80
N ASP A 40 3.98 15.57 -20.04
CA ASP A 40 3.71 14.28 -20.67
C ASP A 40 4.99 13.43 -20.77
N GLN A 41 4.87 12.16 -20.40
CA GLN A 41 5.97 11.21 -20.52
C GLN A 41 6.13 10.72 -21.97
N ASP A 42 7.38 10.48 -22.34
CA ASP A 42 7.76 9.78 -23.57
C ASP A 42 8.28 8.38 -23.22
N ILE A 43 7.75 7.37 -23.91
CA ILE A 43 8.16 5.97 -23.75
C ILE A 43 9.60 5.74 -24.21
N ASN A 44 10.09 6.52 -25.16
CA ASN A 44 11.43 6.41 -25.70
C ASN A 44 12.46 7.19 -24.87
N TRP A 45 12.01 7.92 -23.85
CA TRP A 45 12.89 8.77 -23.05
C TRP A 45 13.52 8.02 -21.87
N ALA A 46 14.84 8.18 -21.73
CA ALA A 46 15.64 7.67 -20.62
C ALA A 46 15.40 6.17 -20.33
N GLN A 47 14.98 5.83 -19.10
CA GLN A 47 14.79 4.45 -18.67
C GLN A 47 13.41 3.87 -19.02
N ASN A 48 12.48 4.70 -19.50
CA ASN A 48 11.22 4.20 -20.06
C ASN A 48 11.51 3.30 -21.26
N ALA A 49 12.44 3.70 -22.13
CA ALA A 49 12.87 2.91 -23.29
C ALA A 49 13.47 1.55 -22.87
N THR A 50 14.28 1.57 -21.82
CA THR A 50 14.87 0.37 -21.24
C THR A 50 13.80 -0.59 -20.71
N LEU A 51 12.83 -0.07 -19.94
CA LEU A 51 11.76 -0.88 -19.35
C LEU A 51 10.77 -1.38 -20.41
N ALA A 52 10.44 -0.56 -21.42
CA ALA A 52 9.59 -0.95 -22.55
C ALA A 52 10.19 -2.10 -23.37
N SER A 53 11.53 -2.22 -23.36
CA SER A 53 12.27 -3.28 -24.04
C SER A 53 12.68 -4.44 -23.12
N CYS A 54 12.11 -4.51 -21.90
CA CYS A 54 12.37 -5.56 -20.93
C CYS A 54 12.13 -6.95 -21.55
N GLY A 55 13.03 -7.90 -21.27
CA GLY A 55 13.01 -9.25 -21.85
C GLY A 55 13.61 -9.36 -23.26
N LYS A 56 13.89 -8.24 -23.94
CA LYS A 56 14.46 -8.24 -25.31
C LYS A 56 15.85 -7.61 -25.41
N ASN A 57 16.20 -6.73 -24.48
CA ASN A 57 17.45 -5.96 -24.49
C ASN A 57 18.57 -6.56 -23.62
N GLY A 58 18.34 -7.74 -23.03
CA GLY A 58 19.31 -8.42 -22.15
C GLY A 58 19.57 -7.71 -20.81
N ILE A 59 18.75 -6.73 -20.42
CA ILE A 59 18.87 -6.00 -19.16
C ILE A 59 17.96 -6.64 -18.12
N ASP A 60 18.54 -7.06 -16.99
CA ASP A 60 17.78 -7.60 -15.86
C ASP A 60 17.07 -6.46 -15.12
N VAL A 61 15.74 -6.57 -14.96
CA VAL A 61 14.95 -5.58 -14.23
C VAL A 61 14.57 -6.13 -12.86
N HIS A 62 14.84 -5.36 -11.82
CA HIS A 62 14.66 -5.73 -10.41
C HIS A 62 13.68 -4.77 -9.73
N LEU A 63 12.70 -5.31 -9.01
CA LEU A 63 11.70 -4.54 -8.28
C LEU A 63 12.02 -4.46 -6.78
N PHE A 64 11.89 -3.25 -6.25
CA PHE A 64 11.81 -2.99 -4.82
C PHE A 64 10.50 -2.26 -4.50
N GLU A 65 9.92 -2.58 -3.36
CA GLU A 65 8.80 -1.83 -2.79
C GLU A 65 9.18 -1.19 -1.46
N VAL A 66 8.64 0.00 -1.20
CA VAL A 66 8.90 0.79 0.00
C VAL A 66 7.57 1.15 0.66
N MET A 67 7.24 0.44 1.74
CA MET A 67 6.04 0.71 2.56
C MET A 67 6.34 1.69 3.68
N ASN A 68 7.52 1.55 4.30
CA ASN A 68 8.02 2.41 5.35
C ASN A 68 9.26 3.17 4.85
N ARG A 69 9.38 4.44 5.26
CA ARG A 69 10.45 5.30 4.76
C ARG A 69 11.82 4.75 5.21
N GLY A 70 12.64 4.37 4.24
CA GLY A 70 13.99 3.84 4.47
C GLY A 70 14.06 2.31 4.44
N GLU A 71 12.93 1.62 4.38
CA GLU A 71 12.85 0.16 4.30
C GLU A 71 12.55 -0.27 2.86
N TYR A 72 13.53 -0.88 2.22
CA TYR A 72 13.42 -1.36 0.84
C TYR A 72 13.26 -2.87 0.84
N ILE A 73 12.11 -3.35 0.38
CA ILE A 73 11.83 -4.78 0.25
C ILE A 73 12.12 -5.19 -1.18
N TYR A 74 12.99 -6.18 -1.36
CA TYR A 74 13.29 -6.73 -2.68
C TYR A 74 12.22 -7.75 -3.09
N CYS A 75 11.56 -7.50 -4.22
CA CYS A 75 10.49 -8.36 -4.73
C CYS A 75 11.02 -9.35 -5.78
N GLY A 76 12.24 -9.21 -6.26
CA GLY A 76 12.78 -10.11 -7.28
C GLY A 76 12.98 -9.46 -8.64
N ARG A 77 13.30 -10.29 -9.62
CA ARG A 77 13.33 -9.90 -11.03
C ARG A 77 11.90 -9.78 -11.53
N ILE A 78 11.66 -8.93 -12.51
CA ILE A 78 10.33 -8.78 -13.10
C ILE A 78 10.31 -9.19 -14.55
N GLU A 79 9.11 -9.42 -15.05
CA GLU A 79 8.79 -9.41 -16.46
C GLU A 79 7.68 -8.41 -16.75
N LEU A 80 7.58 -8.01 -18.02
CA LEU A 80 6.48 -7.22 -18.53
C LEU A 80 5.37 -8.17 -18.99
N VAL A 81 4.19 -8.09 -18.37
CA VAL A 81 3.10 -9.06 -18.60
C VAL A 81 2.14 -8.63 -19.70
N ASP A 82 2.13 -7.34 -20.03
CA ASP A 82 1.33 -6.77 -21.11
C ASP A 82 2.00 -5.51 -21.69
N LYS A 83 1.49 -5.01 -22.82
CA LYS A 83 2.03 -3.82 -23.48
C LYS A 83 1.90 -2.59 -22.57
N PRO A 84 2.93 -1.73 -22.50
CA PRO A 84 2.79 -0.46 -21.81
C PRO A 84 1.67 0.37 -22.44
N TYR A 85 0.92 1.08 -21.62
CA TYR A 85 -0.20 1.92 -22.04
C TYR A 85 -0.12 3.29 -21.38
N THR A 86 -0.95 4.23 -21.81
CA THR A 86 -0.96 5.58 -21.27
C THR A 86 -2.12 5.80 -20.31
N ASP A 87 -1.89 6.58 -19.26
CA ASP A 87 -2.91 7.02 -18.31
C ASP A 87 -2.77 8.53 -18.04
N ILE A 88 -3.79 9.14 -17.44
CA ILE A 88 -3.75 10.55 -16.99
C ILE A 88 -3.59 10.57 -15.48
N GLN A 89 -2.49 11.17 -15.01
CA GLN A 89 -2.19 11.32 -13.59
C GLN A 89 -1.70 12.74 -13.31
N PRO A 90 -1.90 13.26 -12.08
CA PRO A 90 -1.35 14.54 -11.71
C PRO A 90 0.18 14.51 -11.71
N ASP A 91 0.80 15.61 -12.09
CA ASP A 91 2.23 15.83 -11.96
C ASP A 91 2.61 16.34 -10.56
N GLU A 92 3.89 16.69 -10.35
CA GLU A 92 4.34 17.24 -9.05
C GLU A 92 3.65 18.56 -8.66
N ASP A 93 3.10 19.31 -9.62
CA ASP A 93 2.38 20.57 -9.41
C ASP A 93 0.85 20.34 -9.33
N GLY A 94 0.39 19.09 -9.45
CA GLY A 94 -1.02 18.71 -9.42
C GLY A 94 -1.76 18.87 -10.75
N MET A 95 -1.05 19.10 -11.84
CA MET A 95 -1.63 19.24 -13.18
C MET A 95 -1.71 17.88 -13.87
N ASP A 96 -2.86 17.61 -14.51
CA ASP A 96 -3.04 16.39 -15.28
C ASP A 96 -2.02 16.29 -16.42
N ARG A 97 -1.41 15.12 -16.54
CA ARG A 97 -0.45 14.81 -17.59
C ARG A 97 -0.54 13.37 -18.03
N LYS A 98 -0.07 13.10 -19.24
CA LYS A 98 0.07 11.73 -19.75
C LYS A 98 1.26 11.04 -19.11
N VAL A 99 1.02 9.85 -18.56
CA VAL A 99 2.05 8.95 -18.05
C VAL A 99 2.04 7.64 -18.81
N TRP A 100 3.17 6.95 -18.82
CA TRP A 100 3.29 5.58 -19.30
C TRP A 100 3.20 4.62 -18.13
N MET A 101 2.29 3.66 -18.23
CA MET A 101 2.09 2.59 -17.27
C MET A 101 2.70 1.30 -17.82
N PHE A 102 3.46 0.61 -16.97
CA PHE A 102 4.16 -0.63 -17.29
C PHE A 102 3.57 -1.78 -16.45
N PRO A 103 2.75 -2.66 -17.05
CA PRO A 103 2.23 -3.84 -16.37
C PRO A 103 3.35 -4.86 -16.14
N ILE A 104 3.77 -5.03 -14.88
CA ILE A 104 4.88 -5.90 -14.50
C ILE A 104 4.49 -6.89 -13.40
N ARG A 105 5.20 -8.02 -13.34
CA ARG A 105 5.12 -8.93 -12.19
C ARG A 105 6.49 -9.51 -11.82
N PRO A 106 6.74 -9.81 -10.54
CA PRO A 106 7.90 -10.59 -10.11
C PRO A 106 7.93 -12.00 -10.72
N VAL A 107 9.13 -12.49 -11.02
CA VAL A 107 9.39 -13.86 -11.49
C VAL A 107 10.58 -14.45 -10.69
N PRO A 108 10.38 -15.53 -9.92
CA PRO A 108 9.08 -16.15 -9.62
C PRO A 108 8.16 -15.18 -8.88
N ASP A 109 6.86 -15.48 -8.89
CA ASP A 109 5.91 -14.75 -8.05
C ASP A 109 6.32 -14.85 -6.58
N ASN A 110 5.94 -13.85 -5.78
CA ASN A 110 6.31 -13.76 -4.38
C ASN A 110 5.12 -13.35 -3.51
N ASP A 111 5.20 -13.73 -2.24
CA ASP A 111 4.23 -13.36 -1.21
C ASP A 111 4.70 -12.12 -0.43
N VAL A 112 5.44 -11.20 -1.07
CA VAL A 112 5.84 -9.94 -0.42
C VAL A 112 4.57 -9.16 -0.06
N GLU A 113 4.55 -8.61 1.15
CA GLU A 113 3.43 -7.81 1.63
C GLU A 113 3.23 -6.59 0.72
N LYS A 114 2.03 -6.50 0.14
CA LYS A 114 1.61 -5.41 -0.73
C LYS A 114 0.80 -4.39 0.07
N PRO A 115 0.77 -3.12 -0.32
CA PRO A 115 0.02 -2.12 0.41
C PRO A 115 -1.47 -2.30 0.09
N ASN A 116 -2.25 -2.77 1.07
CA ASN A 116 -3.68 -3.11 0.88
C ASN A 116 -4.49 -2.01 0.17
N MET A 117 -4.22 -0.73 0.42
CA MET A 117 -4.91 0.39 -0.25
C MET A 117 -4.61 0.53 -1.75
N PHE A 118 -3.54 -0.09 -2.24
CA PHE A 118 -3.14 -0.02 -3.65
C PHE A 118 -3.25 -1.39 -4.33
N VAL A 119 -4.00 -2.32 -3.74
CA VAL A 119 -4.26 -3.65 -4.30
C VAL A 119 -5.73 -3.77 -4.68
N PHE A 120 -5.98 -4.04 -5.94
CA PHE A 120 -7.31 -4.24 -6.52
C PHE A 120 -7.41 -5.64 -7.12
N LYS A 121 -8.63 -6.20 -7.08
CA LYS A 121 -8.90 -7.53 -7.62
C LYS A 121 -8.73 -7.57 -9.13
N ASP A 122 -9.20 -6.56 -9.83
CA ASP A 122 -9.18 -6.46 -11.28
C ASP A 122 -9.35 -4.99 -11.74
N MET A 123 -9.35 -4.79 -13.06
CA MET A 123 -9.46 -3.46 -13.64
C MET A 123 -10.81 -2.78 -13.40
N ASP A 124 -11.88 -3.53 -13.22
CA ASP A 124 -13.20 -2.95 -12.98
C ASP A 124 -13.31 -2.49 -11.51
N ASP A 125 -12.76 -3.28 -10.58
CA ASP A 125 -12.55 -2.90 -9.17
C ASP A 125 -11.72 -1.61 -9.06
N TYR A 126 -10.60 -1.52 -9.79
CA TYR A 126 -9.80 -0.29 -9.84
C TYR A 126 -10.59 0.91 -10.38
N LYS A 127 -11.37 0.76 -11.45
CA LYS A 127 -12.18 1.87 -12.00
C LYS A 127 -13.27 2.35 -11.06
N ALA A 128 -13.84 1.45 -10.27
CA ALA A 128 -14.90 1.73 -9.31
C ALA A 128 -14.35 2.46 -8.06
N TYR A 129 -13.21 2.01 -7.52
CA TYR A 129 -12.74 2.43 -6.19
C TYR A 129 -11.38 3.15 -6.20
N GLY A 130 -10.55 2.94 -7.21
CA GLY A 130 -9.18 3.44 -7.26
C GLY A 130 -9.03 4.91 -7.62
N LYS A 131 -10.08 5.58 -8.13
CA LYS A 131 -9.98 6.97 -8.63
C LYS A 131 -9.60 8.00 -7.57
N ASN A 132 -10.03 7.81 -6.32
CA ASN A 132 -9.79 8.78 -5.25
C ASN A 132 -8.70 8.35 -4.26
N ILE A 133 -8.15 7.14 -4.42
CA ILE A 133 -7.30 6.52 -3.40
C ILE A 133 -6.01 7.31 -3.16
N ASP A 134 -5.48 7.94 -4.20
CA ASP A 134 -4.27 8.75 -4.11
C ASP A 134 -4.49 10.08 -3.39
N GLU A 135 -5.69 10.66 -3.49
CA GLU A 135 -6.05 11.84 -2.73
C GLU A 135 -6.32 11.49 -1.26
N GLU A 136 -7.04 10.41 -1.01
CA GLU A 136 -7.29 9.89 0.35
C GLU A 136 -5.99 9.57 1.08
N TYR A 137 -5.05 8.90 0.39
CA TYR A 137 -3.76 8.57 0.96
C TYR A 137 -2.92 9.83 1.26
N ARG A 138 -2.92 10.84 0.37
CA ARG A 138 -2.30 12.13 0.64
C ARG A 138 -2.90 12.81 1.88
N ARG A 139 -4.22 12.77 2.04
CA ARG A 139 -4.91 13.29 3.24
C ARG A 139 -4.50 12.53 4.50
N MET A 140 -4.41 11.21 4.45
CA MET A 140 -3.94 10.37 5.56
C MET A 140 -2.51 10.73 5.99
N LEU A 141 -1.58 10.85 5.03
CA LEU A 141 -0.19 11.23 5.29
C LEU A 141 -0.07 12.65 5.89
N ALA A 142 -0.87 13.60 5.40
CA ALA A 142 -0.92 14.96 5.94
C ALA A 142 -1.45 15.00 7.38
N GLY A 143 -2.45 14.17 7.70
CA GLY A 143 -2.98 14.00 9.06
C GLY A 143 -1.93 13.48 10.04
N ARG A 144 -1.16 12.45 9.65
CA ARG A 144 -0.07 11.88 10.47
C ARG A 144 1.07 12.88 10.72
N LYS A 145 1.35 13.79 9.79
CA LYS A 145 2.34 14.88 9.99
C LYS A 145 1.83 15.94 10.96
N LYS A 146 0.53 16.26 10.94
CA LYS A 146 -0.09 17.21 11.88
C LYS A 146 -0.17 16.67 13.31
N SER A 147 -0.41 15.36 13.49
CA SER A 147 -0.45 14.76 14.83
C SER A 147 0.92 14.69 15.51
N LYS A 148 2.00 14.42 14.76
CA LYS A 148 3.37 14.48 15.30
C LYS A 148 3.80 15.86 15.81
N ASN A 149 3.17 16.94 15.35
CA ASN A 149 3.41 18.31 15.84
C ASN A 149 2.47 18.74 16.98
N ARG A 150 1.56 17.87 17.44
CA ARG A 150 0.56 18.19 18.48
C ARG A 150 0.76 17.47 19.81
N GLU A 151 1.92 16.85 20.03
CA GLU A 151 2.32 16.48 21.39
C GLU A 151 2.84 17.72 22.14
N ILE A 152 1.91 18.43 22.77
CA ILE A 152 1.95 19.00 24.14
C ILE A 152 0.68 19.85 24.27
N LYS A 153 -0.41 19.23 24.75
CA LYS A 153 -1.25 19.73 25.86
C LYS A 153 -2.45 18.81 26.05
N LYS A 154 -2.59 18.36 27.30
CA LYS A 154 -3.65 17.49 27.81
C LYS A 154 -5.05 18.12 27.68
N THR A 155 -6.02 17.22 27.78
CA THR A 155 -7.34 17.28 28.46
C THR A 155 -8.66 17.54 27.69
N VAL A 156 -9.54 16.52 27.82
CA VAL A 156 -11.03 16.41 27.87
C VAL A 156 -11.89 16.48 26.58
N PRO A 157 -13.11 15.85 26.57
CA PRO A 157 -13.56 14.95 25.51
C PRO A 157 -14.59 15.59 24.59
N VAL A 158 -14.59 15.24 23.30
CA VAL A 158 -15.60 15.74 22.36
C VAL A 158 -16.29 14.58 21.67
N ILE A 159 -17.62 14.62 21.81
CA ILE A 159 -18.68 13.77 21.28
C ILE A 159 -18.48 13.50 19.78
N PRO A 160 -18.78 12.28 19.27
CA PRO A 160 -18.64 11.95 17.86
C PRO A 160 -19.72 12.65 17.02
N THR A 161 -19.30 13.54 16.13
CA THR A 161 -20.17 14.05 15.06
C THR A 161 -20.07 13.12 13.85
N THR A 162 -21.21 12.55 13.49
CA THR A 162 -21.47 11.77 12.28
C THR A 162 -21.12 12.56 11.02
N SER A 163 -20.34 11.95 10.12
CA SER A 163 -20.37 12.29 8.69
C SER A 163 -20.36 11.00 7.87
N ASN A 164 -21.48 10.79 7.20
CA ASN A 164 -21.78 9.68 6.31
C ASN A 164 -20.75 9.51 5.18
N GLY A 165 -20.55 8.25 4.79
CA GLY A 165 -20.35 7.86 3.39
C GLY A 165 -18.91 7.63 2.95
N LEU A 166 -18.29 6.56 3.44
CA LEU A 166 -17.24 5.84 2.71
C LEU A 166 -17.37 4.35 3.05
N LEU A 167 -17.82 3.55 2.08
CA LEU A 167 -17.70 2.10 2.13
C LEU A 167 -16.22 1.76 1.92
N ILE A 168 -15.47 1.88 3.01
CA ILE A 168 -14.23 1.13 3.19
C ILE A 168 -14.66 -0.33 3.07
N HIS A 169 -13.99 -1.16 2.26
CA HIS A 169 -14.04 -2.60 2.47
C HIS A 169 -13.30 -2.87 3.79
N VAL A 170 -13.94 -2.48 4.89
CA VAL A 170 -13.58 -2.87 6.24
C VAL A 170 -13.84 -4.36 6.23
N VAL A 171 -12.85 -5.15 6.64
CA VAL A 171 -13.16 -6.46 7.20
C VAL A 171 -14.06 -6.13 8.39
N GLU A 172 -15.38 -6.23 8.22
CA GLU A 172 -16.33 -5.92 9.27
C GLU A 172 -16.05 -6.89 10.42
N ILE A 173 -15.33 -6.38 11.41
CA ILE A 173 -15.11 -7.07 12.65
C ILE A 173 -16.49 -7.11 13.32
N PRO A 174 -17.10 -8.30 13.53
CA PRO A 174 -18.43 -8.37 14.09
C PRO A 174 -18.44 -7.64 15.43
N ALA A 175 -19.30 -6.63 15.61
CA ALA A 175 -19.32 -5.83 16.84
C ALA A 175 -19.56 -6.69 18.10
N GLU A 176 -20.15 -7.88 17.91
CA GLU A 176 -20.40 -8.93 18.90
C GLU A 176 -19.12 -9.51 19.54
N ILE A 177 -17.94 -9.26 18.97
CA ILE A 177 -16.68 -9.77 19.55
C ILE A 177 -16.16 -8.90 20.70
N VAL A 178 -16.66 -7.68 20.86
CA VAL A 178 -16.27 -6.82 21.99
C VAL A 178 -16.82 -7.44 23.27
N GLY A 179 -15.95 -7.66 24.26
CA GLY A 179 -16.26 -8.38 25.50
C GLY A 179 -16.01 -9.89 25.44
N GLN A 180 -15.69 -10.46 24.28
CA GLN A 180 -15.30 -11.87 24.20
C GLN A 180 -13.88 -12.09 24.72
N LYS A 181 -13.67 -13.26 25.33
CA LYS A 181 -12.33 -13.70 25.73
C LYS A 181 -11.61 -14.29 24.53
N VAL A 182 -10.32 -14.01 24.47
CA VAL A 182 -9.43 -14.51 23.44
C VAL A 182 -8.15 -15.03 24.07
N LYS A 183 -7.58 -16.08 23.47
CA LYS A 183 -6.26 -16.58 23.80
C LYS A 183 -5.30 -16.29 22.66
N HIS A 184 -4.27 -15.48 22.93
CA HIS A 184 -3.22 -15.15 21.97
C HIS A 184 -1.98 -16.01 22.22
N LYS A 185 -1.37 -16.53 21.14
CA LYS A 185 -0.20 -17.43 21.21
C LYS A 185 0.97 -16.90 22.04
N LEU A 186 1.19 -15.58 22.05
CA LEU A 186 2.29 -14.93 22.76
C LEU A 186 1.88 -14.18 24.02
N TYR A 187 0.62 -13.75 24.11
CA TYR A 187 0.16 -12.79 25.13
C TYR A 187 -0.80 -13.40 26.14
N GLY A 188 -1.11 -14.69 26.01
CA GLY A 188 -2.00 -15.39 26.91
C GLY A 188 -3.46 -15.00 26.69
N GLU A 189 -4.25 -15.09 27.75
CA GLU A 189 -5.68 -14.79 27.73
C GLU A 189 -5.92 -13.29 27.92
N GLY A 190 -6.94 -12.78 27.24
CA GLY A 190 -7.34 -11.39 27.31
C GLY A 190 -8.79 -11.20 26.87
N THR A 191 -9.31 -10.00 27.08
CA THR A 191 -10.68 -9.62 26.70
C THR A 191 -10.63 -8.51 25.67
N ILE A 192 -11.40 -8.63 24.59
CA ILE A 192 -11.50 -7.58 23.57
C ILE A 192 -12.23 -6.38 24.20
N SER A 193 -11.53 -5.26 24.38
CA SER A 193 -12.06 -4.07 25.04
C SER A 193 -12.74 -3.11 24.06
N SER A 194 -12.23 -3.02 22.83
CA SER A 194 -12.80 -2.17 21.78
C SER A 194 -12.30 -2.58 20.40
N ILE A 195 -12.99 -2.09 19.37
CA ILE A 195 -12.58 -2.20 17.97
C ILE A 195 -12.11 -0.80 17.53
N ASP A 196 -10.92 -0.73 16.93
CA ASP A 196 -10.35 0.50 16.39
C ASP A 196 -9.95 0.28 14.93
N GLY A 197 -10.91 0.57 14.03
CA GLY A 197 -10.80 0.33 12.59
C GLY A 197 -10.71 -1.17 12.27
N ALA A 198 -9.64 -1.58 11.59
CA ALA A 198 -9.37 -2.99 11.24
C ALA A 198 -8.59 -3.75 12.34
N SER A 199 -8.52 -3.19 13.56
CA SER A 199 -7.81 -3.79 14.69
C SER A 199 -8.74 -3.99 15.88
N ILE A 200 -8.49 -5.05 16.64
CA ILE A 200 -9.06 -5.25 17.97
C ILE A 200 -8.08 -4.71 19.02
N VAL A 201 -8.63 -4.08 20.04
CA VAL A 201 -7.88 -3.76 21.25
C VAL A 201 -8.22 -4.83 22.27
N VAL A 202 -7.21 -5.53 22.76
CA VAL A 202 -7.35 -6.63 23.72
C VAL A 202 -6.61 -6.27 24.99
N LEU A 203 -7.31 -6.37 26.11
CA LEU A 203 -6.71 -6.27 27.44
C LEU A 203 -6.28 -7.68 27.87
N PHE A 204 -4.99 -7.96 27.80
CA PHE A 204 -4.41 -9.24 28.22
C PHE A 204 -4.07 -9.23 29.71
N ASP A 205 -4.35 -10.34 30.40
CA ASP A 205 -4.15 -10.46 31.85
C ASP A 205 -2.66 -10.35 32.22
N SER A 206 -1.76 -10.81 31.35
CA SER A 206 -0.31 -10.83 31.62
C SER A 206 0.48 -9.63 31.08
N VAL A 207 -0.02 -8.95 30.05
CA VAL A 207 0.76 -7.92 29.32
C VAL A 207 0.04 -6.60 29.10
N GLY A 208 -1.17 -6.46 29.67
CA GLY A 208 -1.98 -5.26 29.53
C GLY A 208 -2.56 -5.08 28.14
N GLU A 209 -2.89 -3.83 27.79
CA GLU A 209 -3.58 -3.51 26.55
C GLU A 209 -2.67 -3.65 25.32
N LYS A 210 -3.17 -4.33 24.29
CA LYS A 210 -2.51 -4.48 22.98
C LYS A 210 -3.50 -4.27 21.85
N LYS A 211 -3.08 -3.50 20.84
CA LYS A 211 -3.79 -3.33 19.58
C LYS A 211 -3.29 -4.35 18.57
N LEU A 212 -4.19 -5.18 18.06
CA LEU A 212 -3.89 -6.29 17.15
C LEU A 212 -4.72 -6.16 15.87
N GLY A 213 -4.10 -6.36 14.70
CA GLY A 213 -4.84 -6.42 13.44
C GLY A 213 -5.72 -7.66 13.38
N TYR A 214 -7.05 -7.49 13.34
CA TYR A 214 -8.00 -8.61 13.48
C TYR A 214 -7.80 -9.66 12.40
N ASP A 215 -7.71 -9.22 11.15
CA ASP A 215 -7.62 -10.09 9.98
C ASP A 215 -6.29 -10.87 9.95
N ILE A 216 -5.20 -10.23 10.38
CA ILE A 216 -3.88 -10.85 10.55
C ILE A 216 -3.94 -11.90 11.64
N CYS A 217 -4.61 -11.59 12.76
CA CYS A 217 -4.76 -12.50 13.88
C CYS A 217 -5.62 -13.73 13.54
N ILE A 218 -6.68 -13.57 12.75
CA ILE A 218 -7.52 -14.69 12.29
C ILE A 218 -6.80 -15.54 11.23
N LYS A 219 -6.25 -14.92 10.16
CA LYS A 219 -5.56 -15.62 9.07
C LYS A 219 -4.37 -16.44 9.55
N ASN A 220 -3.57 -15.89 10.47
CA ASN A 220 -2.39 -16.55 11.01
C ASN A 220 -2.69 -17.38 12.28
N ARG A 221 -3.97 -17.52 12.66
CA ARG A 221 -4.41 -18.22 13.88
C ARG A 221 -3.61 -17.78 15.11
N LEU A 222 -3.45 -16.47 15.29
CA LEU A 222 -2.74 -15.87 16.42
C LEU A 222 -3.63 -15.72 17.64
N ILE A 223 -4.95 -15.58 17.41
CA ILE A 223 -5.98 -15.53 18.45
C ILE A 223 -6.96 -16.69 18.26
N GLU A 224 -7.41 -17.26 19.37
CA GLU A 224 -8.53 -18.20 19.46
C GLU A 224 -9.60 -17.60 20.37
N MET A 225 -10.87 -17.66 19.96
CA MET A 225 -12.00 -17.20 20.79
C MET A 225 -12.33 -18.30 21.80
N ILE A 226 -12.52 -17.94 23.07
CA ILE A 226 -12.73 -18.87 24.20
C ILE A 226 -13.90 -18.43 25.07
#